data_AF-A0A2U1S828-F1
#
_entry.id   AF-A0A2U1S828-F1
#
_cell.length_a   1.000
_cell.length_b   1.000
_cell.length_c   1.000
_cell.angle_alpha   90.00
_cell.angle_beta   90.00
_cell.angle_gamma   90.00
#
_symmetry.space_group_name_H-M   'P 1'
#
loop_
_entity.id
_entity.type
_entity.pdbx_description
1 polymer ?
#
loop_
_entity_poly.entity_id
_entity_poly.type
_entity_poly.pdbx_seq_one_letter_code
_entity_poly.pdbx_strand_id
1 'polypeptide(L)'
;MDNQGFISIDYLFSIFLIILIAIGILYFSESTLNSAENIEKTTSYRLFLDNIADEINQVNSNGANFSKVISLPYKIQDNSYVLTLSGDSLTLDIDNRKASTNIFPIKLENNLDVDLYGGNSYLIKKEDENTISVKRWFI
;
A
#
# COMPACT_ATOMS: atom_id res chain seq x y z
N MET A 1 -0.72 66.90 -18.91
CA MET A 1 -0.94 65.44 -18.80
C MET A 1 0.11 64.79 -19.66
N ASP A 2 1.07 64.09 -19.04
CA ASP A 2 1.72 62.88 -19.59
C ASP A 2 2.88 62.51 -18.68
N ASN A 3 2.60 61.65 -17.70
CA ASN A 3 3.62 60.97 -16.91
C ASN A 3 3.54 59.49 -17.28
N GLN A 4 3.83 59.18 -18.54
CA GLN A 4 3.93 57.79 -19.01
C GLN A 4 5.30 57.29 -18.59
N GLY A 5 5.35 56.55 -17.48
CA GLY A 5 6.58 55.90 -17.02
C GLY A 5 7.06 54.90 -18.07
N PHE A 6 8.14 55.22 -18.77
CA PHE A 6 8.79 54.28 -19.68
C PHE A 6 9.47 53.19 -18.85
N ILE A 7 8.96 51.97 -18.98
CA ILE A 7 9.61 50.78 -18.42
C ILE A 7 10.90 50.53 -19.23
N SER A 8 12.04 50.44 -18.56
CA SER A 8 13.29 50.06 -19.23
C SER A 8 13.26 48.59 -19.65
N ILE A 9 13.94 48.28 -20.75
CA ILE A 9 14.07 46.90 -21.23
C ILE A 9 14.73 46.00 -20.17
N ASP A 10 15.65 46.54 -19.37
CA ASP A 10 16.34 45.84 -18.29
C ASP A 10 15.38 45.43 -17.16
N TYR A 11 14.38 46.27 -16.87
CA TYR A 11 13.35 45.97 -15.88
C TYR A 11 12.43 44.83 -16.36
N LEU A 12 12.03 44.84 -17.65
CA LEU A 12 11.26 43.74 -18.24
C LEU A 12 12.04 42.43 -18.24
N PHE A 13 13.33 42.47 -18.57
CA PHE A 13 14.20 41.30 -18.56
C PHE A 13 14.35 40.73 -17.15
N SER A 14 14.47 41.59 -16.13
CA SER A 14 14.57 41.18 -14.73
C SER A 14 13.28 40.49 -14.24
N ILE A 15 12.12 41.06 -14.56
CA ILE A 15 10.82 40.43 -14.24
C ILE A 15 10.69 39.08 -14.93
N PHE A 16 11.06 38.99 -16.21
CA PHE A 16 11.02 37.74 -16.96
C PHE A 16 11.90 36.65 -16.30
N LEU A 17 13.10 37.02 -15.87
CA LEU A 17 14.02 36.11 -15.20
C LEU A 17 13.47 35.64 -13.84
N ILE A 18 12.85 36.53 -13.07
CA ILE A 18 12.17 36.19 -11.81
C ILE A 18 11.03 35.19 -12.05
N ILE A 19 10.22 35.41 -13.09
CA ILE A 19 9.13 34.50 -13.46
C ILE A 19 9.68 33.12 -13.84
N LEU A 20 10.77 33.07 -14.61
CA LEU A 20 11.40 31.81 -15.02
C LEU A 20 11.92 31.03 -13.81
N ILE A 21 12.59 31.69 -12.87
CA ILE A 21 13.06 31.08 -11.62
C ILE A 21 11.87 30.58 -10.79
N ALA A 22 10.80 31.37 -10.66
CA ALA A 22 9.61 31.00 -9.90
C ALA A 22 8.95 29.74 -10.48
N ILE A 23 8.81 29.64 -11.80
CA ILE A 23 8.29 28.44 -12.47
C ILE A 23 9.18 27.23 -12.20
N GLY A 24 10.51 27.39 -12.25
CA GLY A 24 11.45 26.32 -11.93
C GLY A 24 11.30 25.78 -10.50
N ILE A 25 11.11 26.68 -9.53
CA ILE A 25 10.88 26.29 -8.12
C ILE A 25 9.55 25.55 -7.96
N LEU A 26 8.49 26.03 -8.62
CA LEU A 26 7.17 25.38 -8.57
C LEU A 26 7.24 23.96 -9.14
N TYR A 27 7.87 23.78 -10.30
CA TYR A 27 8.02 22.47 -10.93
C TYR A 27 8.82 21.49 -10.05
N PHE A 28 9.93 21.95 -9.47
CA PHE A 28 10.72 21.14 -8.55
C PHE A 28 9.94 20.74 -7.30
N SER A 29 9.16 21.66 -6.74
CA SER A 29 8.32 21.41 -5.57
C SER A 29 7.23 20.38 -5.86
N GLU A 30 6.55 20.51 -7.01
CA GLU A 30 5.54 19.55 -7.45
C GLU A 30 6.13 18.15 -7.64
N SER A 31 7.27 18.05 -8.33
CA SER A 31 7.97 16.76 -8.51
C SER A 31 8.33 16.11 -7.18
N THR A 32 8.81 16.90 -6.21
CA THR A 32 9.21 16.39 -4.89
C THR A 32 8.01 15.89 -4.10
N LEU A 33 6.89 16.62 -4.13
CA LEU A 33 5.64 16.20 -3.47
C LEU A 33 5.10 14.91 -4.07
N ASN A 34 5.05 14.82 -5.40
CA ASN A 34 4.61 13.61 -6.09
C ASN A 34 5.51 12.40 -5.77
N SER A 35 6.83 12.60 -5.68
CA SER A 35 7.75 11.55 -5.25
C SER A 35 7.49 11.11 -3.80
N ALA A 36 7.29 12.06 -2.88
CA ALA A 36 7.01 11.76 -1.48
C ALA A 36 5.70 10.96 -1.33
N GLU A 37 4.63 11.38 -2.00
CA GLU A 37 3.34 10.68 -1.98
C GLU A 37 3.45 9.25 -2.52
N ASN A 38 4.23 9.04 -3.60
CA ASN A 38 4.45 7.71 -4.13
C ASN A 38 5.24 6.80 -3.18
N ILE A 39 6.26 7.35 -2.50
CA ILE A 39 7.04 6.61 -1.48
C ILE A 39 6.13 6.22 -0.30
N GLU A 40 5.31 7.15 0.18
CA GLU A 40 4.35 6.89 1.26
C GLU A 40 3.34 5.80 0.85
N LYS A 41 2.80 5.89 -0.37
CA LYS A 41 1.88 4.89 -0.92
C LYS A 41 2.49 3.50 -0.91
N THR A 42 3.67 3.35 -1.48
CA THR A 42 4.39 2.06 -1.54
C THR A 42 4.73 1.53 -0.16
N THR A 43 5.17 2.39 0.76
CA THR A 43 5.52 2.01 2.13
C THR A 43 4.28 1.52 2.88
N SER A 44 3.16 2.22 2.75
CA SER A 44 1.91 1.84 3.41
C SER A 44 1.36 0.49 2.93
N TYR A 45 1.44 0.22 1.62
CA TYR A 45 1.07 -1.10 1.07
C TYR A 45 1.98 -2.21 1.59
N ARG A 46 3.28 -1.95 1.70
CA ARG A 46 4.26 -2.90 2.23
C ARG A 46 4.00 -3.20 3.71
N LEU A 47 3.83 -2.17 4.55
CA LEU A 47 3.53 -2.33 5.96
C LEU A 47 2.21 -3.08 6.18
N PHE A 48 1.18 -2.77 5.41
CA PHE A 48 -0.07 -3.52 5.46
C PHE A 48 0.14 -5.00 5.15
N LEU A 49 0.83 -5.31 4.05
CA LEU A 49 1.11 -6.67 3.64
C LEU A 49 1.93 -7.45 4.69
N ASP A 50 2.98 -6.84 5.22
CA ASP A 50 3.85 -7.45 6.23
C ASP A 50 3.10 -7.66 7.55
N ASN A 51 2.25 -6.73 7.97
CA ASN A 51 1.41 -6.90 9.16
C ASN A 51 0.50 -8.13 9.04
N ILE A 52 -0.19 -8.32 7.89
CA ILE A 52 -1.06 -9.48 7.70
C ILE A 52 -0.24 -10.78 7.64
N ALA A 53 0.91 -10.76 6.98
CA ALA A 53 1.84 -11.89 6.95
C ALA A 53 2.31 -12.27 8.37
N ASP A 54 2.64 -11.29 9.21
CA ASP A 54 3.00 -11.51 10.61
C ASP A 54 1.85 -12.07 11.44
N GLU A 55 0.61 -11.68 11.18
CA GLU A 55 -0.54 -12.27 11.85
C GLU A 55 -0.76 -13.73 11.46
N ILE A 56 -0.59 -14.08 10.19
CA ILE A 56 -0.62 -15.45 9.70
C ILE A 56 0.53 -16.27 10.29
N ASN A 57 1.74 -15.71 10.29
CA ASN A 57 2.92 -16.34 10.89
C ASN A 57 2.72 -16.58 12.38
N GLN A 58 2.14 -15.62 13.11
CA GLN A 58 1.77 -15.82 14.51
C GLN A 58 0.80 -16.98 14.69
N VAL A 59 -0.24 -17.09 13.86
CA VAL A 59 -1.15 -18.25 13.93
C VAL A 59 -0.40 -19.56 13.67
N ASN A 60 0.49 -19.58 12.67
CA ASN A 60 1.28 -20.76 12.34
C ASN A 60 2.29 -21.13 13.43
N SER A 61 2.93 -20.16 14.09
CA SER A 61 3.96 -20.42 15.10
C SER A 61 3.40 -20.80 16.47
N ASN A 62 2.10 -20.61 16.70
CA ASN A 62 1.45 -21.01 17.95
C ASN A 62 1.07 -22.51 17.96
N GLY A 63 0.52 -22.97 19.09
CA GLY A 63 0.05 -24.35 19.25
C GLY A 63 -1.15 -24.70 18.37
N ALA A 64 -1.40 -26.00 18.19
CA ALA A 64 -2.57 -26.48 17.47
C ALA A 64 -3.88 -25.93 18.09
N ASN A 65 -4.88 -25.69 17.25
CA ASN A 65 -6.15 -25.02 17.57
C ASN A 65 -6.06 -23.53 17.92
N PHE A 66 -4.88 -22.92 17.90
CA PHE A 66 -4.79 -21.47 17.97
C PHE A 66 -5.49 -20.84 16.76
N SER A 67 -6.24 -19.78 16.99
CA SER A 67 -6.93 -19.05 15.92
C SER A 67 -6.94 -17.56 16.19
N LYS A 68 -6.97 -16.79 15.11
CA LYS A 68 -7.05 -15.34 15.15
C LYS A 68 -8.01 -14.88 14.06
N VAL A 69 -8.85 -13.90 14.38
CA VAL A 69 -9.65 -13.19 13.40
C VAL A 69 -8.83 -12.02 12.87
N ILE A 70 -8.63 -12.00 11.56
CA ILE A 70 -7.96 -10.92 10.84
C ILE A 70 -9.04 -10.11 10.12
N SER A 71 -9.17 -8.83 10.47
CA SER A 71 -10.10 -7.90 9.83
C SER A 71 -9.39 -7.09 8.78
N LEU A 72 -9.81 -7.26 7.52
CA LEU A 72 -9.23 -6.53 6.40
C LEU A 72 -9.96 -5.20 6.21
N PRO A 73 -9.25 -4.05 6.09
CA PRO A 73 -9.88 -2.77 5.79
C PRO A 73 -10.59 -2.84 4.44
N TYR A 74 -11.66 -2.06 4.26
CA TYR A 74 -12.41 -2.04 3.00
C TYR A 74 -11.55 -1.61 1.82
N LYS A 75 -10.65 -0.64 2.04
CA LYS A 75 -9.75 -0.06 1.06
C LYS A 75 -8.42 0.27 1.71
N ILE A 76 -7.36 0.37 0.90
CA ILE A 76 -6.07 0.91 1.31
C ILE A 76 -5.80 2.11 0.43
N GLN A 77 -5.74 3.31 1.03
CA GLN A 77 -5.55 4.57 0.31
C GLN A 77 -6.52 4.71 -0.88
N ASP A 78 -7.81 4.49 -0.59
CA ASP A 78 -8.95 4.56 -1.52
C ASP A 78 -9.06 3.48 -2.61
N ASN A 79 -8.05 2.61 -2.74
CA ASN A 79 -8.04 1.54 -3.74
C ASN A 79 -8.60 0.23 -3.20
N SER A 80 -9.36 -0.46 -4.05
CA SER A 80 -9.81 -1.83 -3.79
C SER A 80 -8.64 -2.79 -3.99
N TYR A 81 -8.63 -3.90 -3.26
CA TYR A 81 -7.52 -4.85 -3.29
C TYR A 81 -7.98 -6.28 -3.02
N VAL A 82 -7.14 -7.22 -3.43
CA VAL A 82 -7.26 -8.64 -3.12
C VAL A 82 -5.93 -9.13 -2.56
N LEU A 83 -5.98 -9.87 -1.45
CA LEU A 83 -4.85 -10.62 -0.93
C LEU A 83 -5.00 -12.08 -1.34
N THR A 84 -3.99 -12.67 -1.95
CA THR A 84 -3.94 -14.11 -2.24
C THR A 84 -2.95 -14.75 -1.29
N LEU A 85 -3.45 -15.63 -0.42
CA LEU A 85 -2.64 -16.45 0.47
C LEU A 85 -2.29 -17.75 -0.24
N SER A 86 -0.99 -17.97 -0.45
CA SER A 86 -0.42 -19.21 -0.97
C SER A 86 0.34 -19.93 0.16
N GLY A 87 0.82 -21.14 -0.10
CA GLY A 87 1.47 -21.98 0.92
C GLY A 87 2.74 -21.38 1.54
N ASP A 88 3.42 -20.44 0.88
CA ASP A 88 4.68 -19.84 1.34
C ASP A 88 4.73 -18.31 1.18
N SER A 89 3.67 -17.71 0.65
CA SER A 89 3.66 -16.30 0.29
C SER A 89 2.27 -15.69 0.43
N LEU A 90 2.26 -14.38 0.66
CA LEU A 90 1.07 -13.54 0.65
C LEU A 90 1.25 -12.48 -0.42
N THR A 91 0.34 -12.43 -1.38
CA THR A 91 0.39 -11.50 -2.52
C THR A 91 -0.75 -10.51 -2.44
N LEU A 92 -0.44 -9.22 -2.53
CA LEU A 92 -1.37 -8.11 -2.60
C LEU A 92 -1.49 -7.63 -4.05
N ASP A 93 -2.71 -7.63 -4.59
CA ASP A 93 -3.05 -7.06 -5.90
C ASP A 93 -3.89 -5.79 -5.72
N ILE A 94 -3.37 -4.66 -6.21
CA ILE A 94 -4.03 -3.34 -6.22
C ILE A 94 -3.83 -2.73 -7.61
N ASP A 95 -4.93 -2.45 -8.33
CA ASP A 95 -4.91 -1.80 -9.65
C ASP A 95 -3.88 -2.40 -10.64
N ASN A 96 -3.88 -3.74 -10.78
CA ASN A 96 -2.91 -4.52 -11.58
C ASN A 96 -1.45 -4.42 -11.13
N ARG A 97 -1.17 -3.88 -9.94
CA ARG A 97 0.15 -3.90 -9.32
C ARG A 97 0.17 -4.95 -8.23
N LYS A 98 1.17 -5.84 -8.29
CA LYS A 98 1.35 -6.90 -7.32
C LYS A 98 2.54 -6.62 -6.41
N ALA A 99 2.33 -6.80 -5.12
CA ALA A 99 3.39 -6.87 -4.12
C ALA A 99 3.29 -8.23 -3.42
N SER A 100 4.42 -8.83 -3.07
CA SER A 100 4.43 -10.11 -2.37
C SER A 100 5.39 -10.07 -1.19
N THR A 101 5.06 -10.82 -0.15
CA THR A 101 5.90 -11.05 1.03
C THR A 101 5.87 -12.54 1.36
N ASN A 102 6.96 -13.04 1.94
CA ASN A 102 7.06 -14.45 2.30
C ASN A 102 6.42 -14.67 3.68
N ILE A 103 5.75 -15.81 3.83
CA ILE A 103 5.30 -16.32 5.13
C ILE A 103 6.07 -17.59 5.46
N PHE A 104 5.97 -18.05 6.70
CA PHE A 104 6.43 -19.39 7.03
C PHE A 104 5.63 -20.42 6.25
N PRO A 105 6.27 -21.47 5.70
CA PRO A 105 5.57 -22.48 4.92
C PRO A 105 4.39 -23.10 5.68
N ILE A 106 3.23 -23.11 5.04
CA ILE A 106 1.98 -23.69 5.51
C ILE A 106 1.36 -24.58 4.44
N LYS A 107 0.53 -25.52 4.89
CA LYS A 107 -0.41 -26.26 4.05
C LYS A 107 -1.78 -25.66 4.28
N LEU A 108 -2.42 -25.21 3.20
CA LEU A 108 -3.82 -24.77 3.25
C LEU A 108 -4.70 -26.01 3.31
N GLU A 109 -5.76 -25.99 4.13
CA GLU A 109 -6.65 -27.15 4.34
C GLU A 109 -7.13 -27.81 3.02
N ASN A 110 -7.34 -27.01 1.96
CA ASN A 110 -7.78 -27.47 0.65
C ASN A 110 -6.64 -27.57 -0.40
N ASN A 111 -5.37 -27.32 -0.04
CA ASN A 111 -4.22 -27.21 -0.94
C ASN A 111 -4.43 -26.24 -2.12
N LEU A 112 -5.31 -25.24 -1.95
CA LEU A 112 -5.59 -24.21 -2.93
C LEU A 112 -5.34 -22.85 -2.31
N ASP A 113 -4.78 -21.95 -3.10
CA ASP A 113 -4.60 -20.55 -2.74
C ASP A 113 -5.96 -19.93 -2.38
N VAL A 114 -5.95 -19.04 -1.40
CA VAL A 114 -7.16 -18.43 -0.85
C VAL A 114 -7.13 -16.94 -1.08
N ASP A 115 -8.14 -16.44 -1.80
CA ASP A 115 -8.34 -15.01 -1.97
C ASP A 115 -9.11 -14.39 -0.79
N LEU A 116 -8.53 -13.34 -0.22
CA LEU A 116 -9.05 -12.54 0.86
C LEU A 116 -9.38 -11.14 0.33
N TYR A 117 -10.67 -10.83 0.28
CA TYR A 117 -11.19 -9.57 -0.26
C TYR A 117 -11.29 -8.51 0.85
N GLY A 118 -10.88 -7.29 0.53
CA GLY A 118 -10.99 -6.13 1.43
C GLY A 118 -12.40 -5.94 2.00
N GLY A 119 -12.47 -5.48 3.25
CA GLY A 119 -13.72 -5.23 3.97
C GLY A 119 -14.33 -6.46 4.64
N ASN A 120 -13.72 -7.64 4.47
CA ASN A 120 -14.13 -8.85 5.15
C ASN A 120 -13.22 -9.15 6.33
N SER A 121 -13.75 -9.95 7.27
CA SER A 121 -12.94 -10.57 8.30
C SER A 121 -12.77 -12.06 8.00
N TYR A 122 -11.62 -12.61 8.38
CA TYR A 122 -11.27 -13.99 8.16
C TYR A 122 -10.78 -14.61 9.46
N LEU A 123 -11.35 -15.75 9.83
CA LEU A 123 -10.83 -16.60 10.89
C LEU A 123 -9.72 -17.46 10.29
N ILE A 124 -8.50 -17.25 10.78
CA ILE A 124 -7.34 -18.07 10.45
C ILE A 124 -7.07 -18.97 11.64
N LYS A 125 -7.09 -20.28 11.42
CA LYS A 125 -6.92 -21.29 12.47
C LYS A 125 -5.83 -22.27 12.10
N LYS A 126 -4.95 -22.57 13.05
CA LYS A 126 -4.00 -23.66 12.96
C LYS A 126 -4.70 -24.98 13.29
N GLU A 127 -4.84 -25.85 12.31
CA GLU A 127 -5.47 -27.17 12.49
C GLU A 127 -4.44 -28.21 12.97
N ASP A 128 -3.22 -28.16 12.45
CA ASP A 128 -2.12 -29.09 12.77
C ASP A 128 -0.75 -28.38 12.66
N GLU A 129 0.37 -29.08 12.84
CA GLU A 129 1.73 -28.52 12.92
C GLU A 129 2.05 -27.44 11.88
N ASN A 130 1.62 -27.62 10.62
CA ASN A 130 1.78 -26.65 9.54
C ASN A 130 0.50 -26.46 8.70
N THR A 131 -0.66 -26.92 9.18
CA THR A 131 -1.91 -26.85 8.40
C THR A 131 -2.76 -25.69 8.91
N ILE A 132 -3.16 -24.79 8.01
CA ILE A 132 -4.02 -23.65 8.31
C ILE A 132 -5.35 -23.75 7.55
N SER A 133 -6.44 -23.51 8.26
CA SER A 133 -7.76 -23.25 7.67
C SER A 133 -8.05 -21.75 7.69
N VAL A 134 -8.67 -21.27 6.61
CA VAL A 134 -9.09 -19.88 6.46
C VAL A 134 -10.58 -19.87 6.12
N LYS A 135 -11.37 -19.20 6.96
CA LYS A 135 -12.83 -19.12 6.80
C LYS A 135 -13.28 -17.68 6.94
N ARG A 136 -14.22 -17.24 6.10
CA ARG A 136 -14.83 -15.92 6.25
C ARG A 136 -15.54 -15.85 7.60
N TRP A 137 -15.24 -14.81 8.37
CA TRP A 137 -15.82 -14.56 9.68
C TRP A 137 -16.89 -13.47 9.55
N PHE A 138 -18.11 -13.79 9.95
CA PHE A 138 -19.22 -12.86 10.00
C PHE A 138 -19.34 -12.33 11.43
N ILE A 139 -19.34 -11.00 11.58
CA ILE A 139 -19.60 -10.30 12.84
C ILE A 139 -21.09 -9.96 12.87
#